data_AF-A0AAD4L9J3-F1
#
_entry.id   AF-A0AAD4L9J3-F1
#
_cell.length_a   1.000
_cell.length_b   1.000
_cell.length_c   1.000
_cell.angle_alpha   90.00
_cell.angle_beta   90.00
_cell.angle_gamma   90.00
#
_symmetry.space_group_name_H-M   'P 1'
#
loop_
_entity.id
_entity.type
_entity.pdbx_description
1 polymer ?
#
loop_
_entity_poly.entity_id
_entity_poly.type
_entity_poly.pdbx_seq_one_letter_code
_entity_poly.pdbx_strand_id
1 'polypeptide(L)'
;MIFSYILQNSIQTVSVVIVGRLGPTELSVAAFSLMLAFVTGYADDPTSSLFFFFLPRTGWCVALGGSTALDTLGSQAFTGGKHSTDLSVHFQRCITLLWLLFIPVGIVWANMAPVLMALGQEEQLSRDTQQYLRVLLLAAPGYIGFECLKKYLQCQGIMDASTYVLIIISPINVALNVYFVHYTRFGIYGSPIALSLTFWLAFLFLIMYTACSPTHTRNQTWGGIQLHAVLDARACVAFLKLALPGILMVGTEWAAFEIVALAAARLGAVPLAAQSVIMTTDQSIAASTRVGNAIGRRDPAGAKSIGHLSALLSALTGTCVMLSLLAFKDVYGYLFSDDASVVALVAQVMPLVASFQVADGLAGSCGGVLRGQGRQHLGAAFNLLAYYVLALPLGITLAFRAGYGLQGLWIGQVFALFVVGTCEYAVVWLGTDWEYEIEKGIRRNNPELYEEVSEVYA
;
A
#
# COMPACT_ATOMS: atom_id res chain seq x y z
N MET A 1 6.75 1.89 -13.71
CA MET A 1 6.24 1.89 -12.32
C MET A 1 5.10 2.87 -12.08
N ILE A 2 5.27 4.19 -12.31
CA ILE A 2 4.20 5.20 -12.10
C ILE A 2 2.91 4.83 -12.84
N PHE A 3 3.02 4.52 -14.13
CA PHE A 3 1.86 4.16 -14.94
C PHE A 3 1.16 2.87 -14.48
N SER A 4 1.92 1.87 -14.02
CA SER A 4 1.36 0.65 -13.42
C SER A 4 0.55 0.96 -12.17
N TYR A 5 0.99 1.92 -11.34
CA TYR A 5 0.28 2.30 -10.13
C TYR A 5 -1.02 3.06 -10.45
N ILE A 6 -0.96 4.00 -11.40
CA ILE A 6 -2.15 4.72 -11.90
C ILE A 6 -3.20 3.73 -12.42
N LEU A 7 -2.79 2.78 -13.26
CA LEU A 7 -3.68 1.75 -13.80
C LEU A 7 -4.20 0.77 -12.74
N GLN A 8 -3.45 0.57 -11.66
CA GLN A 8 -3.88 -0.28 -10.56
C GLN A 8 -4.92 0.42 -9.69
N ASN A 9 -4.73 1.71 -9.40
CA ASN A 9 -5.70 2.51 -8.66
C ASN A 9 -6.97 2.78 -9.48
N SER A 10 -6.84 2.95 -10.81
CA SER A 10 -7.99 3.19 -11.70
C SER A 10 -9.02 2.08 -11.61
N ILE A 11 -8.62 0.83 -11.37
CA ILE A 11 -9.52 -0.33 -11.21
C ILE A 11 -10.55 -0.09 -10.09
N GLN A 12 -10.10 0.43 -8.94
CA GLN A 12 -11.00 0.71 -7.82
C GLN A 12 -11.79 2.01 -8.05
N THR A 13 -11.15 3.05 -8.59
CA THR A 13 -11.81 4.32 -8.92
C THR A 13 -12.96 4.13 -9.90
N VAL A 14 -12.74 3.37 -10.97
CA VAL A 14 -13.75 3.05 -11.99
C VAL A 14 -14.95 2.33 -11.37
N SER A 15 -14.70 1.37 -10.47
CA SER A 15 -15.75 0.67 -9.75
C SER A 15 -16.64 1.63 -8.94
N VAL A 16 -16.05 2.56 -8.18
CA VAL A 16 -16.80 3.58 -7.43
C VAL A 16 -17.59 4.50 -8.36
N VAL A 17 -16.96 5.00 -9.43
CA VAL A 17 -17.59 5.93 -10.38
C VAL A 17 -18.78 5.29 -11.09
N ILE A 18 -18.68 4.03 -11.48
CA ILE A 18 -19.76 3.32 -12.18
C ILE A 18 -20.91 3.02 -11.22
N VAL A 19 -20.64 2.54 -10.01
CA VAL A 19 -21.69 2.31 -9.00
C VAL A 19 -22.37 3.61 -8.60
N GLY A 20 -21.62 4.72 -8.53
CA GLY A 20 -22.17 6.02 -8.19
C GLY A 20 -23.24 6.54 -9.15
N ARG A 21 -23.32 5.98 -10.36
CA ARG A 21 -24.39 6.30 -11.31
C ARG A 21 -25.72 5.60 -11.00
N LEU A 22 -25.75 4.61 -10.10
CA LEU A 22 -26.98 3.98 -9.66
C LEU A 22 -27.75 4.86 -8.66
N GLY A 23 -27.03 5.55 -7.79
CA GLY A 23 -27.62 6.43 -6.79
C GLY A 23 -26.65 6.75 -5.64
N PRO A 24 -27.04 7.70 -4.76
CA PRO A 24 -26.21 8.15 -3.65
C PRO A 24 -26.00 7.09 -2.56
N THR A 25 -26.99 6.22 -2.35
CA THR A 25 -26.91 5.12 -1.37
C THR A 25 -25.95 4.03 -1.85
N GLU A 26 -25.99 3.73 -3.15
CA GLU A 26 -25.15 2.75 -3.80
C GLU A 26 -23.70 3.24 -3.85
N LEU A 27 -23.50 4.53 -4.14
CA LEU A 27 -22.21 5.20 -4.05
C LEU A 27 -21.64 5.09 -2.63
N SER A 28 -22.44 5.41 -1.61
CA SER A 28 -21.98 5.37 -0.23
C SER A 28 -21.62 3.94 0.16
N VAL A 29 -22.43 2.93 -0.17
CA VAL A 29 -22.09 1.52 0.11
C VAL A 29 -20.81 1.10 -0.59
N ALA A 30 -20.60 1.41 -1.87
CA ALA A 30 -19.42 0.98 -2.61
C ALA A 30 -18.15 1.75 -2.19
N ALA A 31 -18.24 3.07 -2.04
CA ALA A 31 -17.14 3.88 -1.53
C ALA A 31 -16.79 3.46 -0.10
N PHE A 32 -17.79 3.33 0.77
CA PHE A 32 -17.62 2.85 2.13
C PHE A 32 -17.03 1.44 2.11
N SER A 33 -17.49 0.49 1.29
CA SER A 33 -16.92 -0.87 1.28
C SER A 33 -15.49 -0.96 0.73
N LEU A 34 -15.12 -0.11 -0.24
CA LEU A 34 -13.77 -0.07 -0.81
C LEU A 34 -12.78 0.76 0.02
N MET A 35 -13.29 1.75 0.75
CA MET A 35 -12.54 2.56 1.73
C MET A 35 -12.49 1.88 3.11
N LEU A 36 -13.51 1.10 3.46
CA LEU A 36 -13.67 0.51 4.77
C LEU A 36 -12.49 -0.42 5.08
N ALA A 37 -11.75 0.01 6.08
CA ALA A 37 -12.45 0.02 7.35
C ALA A 37 -12.29 1.37 8.05
N PHE A 38 -13.37 1.89 8.59
CA PHE A 38 -13.30 3.13 9.30
C PHE A 38 -12.89 2.87 10.73
N VAL A 39 -12.12 3.81 11.24
CA VAL A 39 -12.16 4.17 12.65
C VAL A 39 -12.96 5.46 12.74
N THR A 40 -14.22 5.43 13.13
CA THR A 40 -14.74 6.26 14.24
C THR A 40 -16.26 6.22 14.27
N GLY A 41 -16.79 6.09 15.48
CA GLY A 41 -18.16 6.42 15.85
C GLY A 41 -18.31 6.31 17.36
N TYR A 42 -18.42 7.47 17.99
CA TYR A 42 -18.94 7.76 19.33
C TYR A 42 -19.08 6.58 20.32
N ALA A 43 -18.12 6.48 21.24
CA ALA A 43 -18.44 6.09 22.61
C ALA A 43 -18.25 7.34 23.46
N ASP A 44 -19.17 7.63 24.37
CA ASP A 44 -18.97 8.57 25.48
C ASP A 44 -17.80 8.15 26.41
N ASP A 45 -17.08 7.08 26.05
CA ASP A 45 -16.01 6.47 26.81
C ASP A 45 -14.72 6.32 25.96
N PRO A 46 -13.69 7.16 26.20
CA PRO A 46 -12.43 7.15 25.43
C PRO A 46 -11.58 5.87 25.64
N THR A 47 -11.95 4.95 26.52
CA THR A 47 -11.19 3.72 26.80
C THR A 47 -11.51 2.52 25.90
N SER A 48 -12.64 2.50 25.18
CA SER A 48 -13.06 1.35 24.37
C SER A 48 -12.61 1.40 22.90
N SER A 49 -12.13 2.55 22.41
CA SER A 49 -11.85 2.77 20.98
C SER A 49 -10.47 2.29 20.50
N LEU A 50 -9.51 2.08 21.40
CA LEU A 50 -8.10 1.76 21.05
C LEU A 50 -7.93 0.42 20.32
N PHE A 51 -8.84 -0.53 20.52
CA PHE A 51 -8.72 -1.87 19.91
C PHE A 51 -9.24 -1.94 18.46
N PHE A 52 -10.04 -0.96 18.03
CA PHE A 52 -10.64 -0.93 16.69
C PHE A 52 -9.93 0.02 15.71
N PHE A 53 -8.83 0.67 16.14
CA PHE A 53 -8.09 1.63 15.30
C PHE A 53 -7.35 1.00 14.09
N PHE A 54 -7.25 -0.33 14.04
CA PHE A 54 -6.51 -1.09 13.02
C PHE A 54 -7.39 -1.70 11.93
N LEU A 55 -8.69 -1.38 11.98
CA LEU A 55 -9.67 -1.52 10.90
C LEU A 55 -9.16 -1.40 9.44
N PRO A 56 -8.54 -0.26 9.08
CA PRO A 56 -8.69 0.29 7.74
C PRO A 56 -7.97 -0.51 6.67
N ARG A 57 -8.69 -0.89 5.60
CA ARG A 57 -8.10 -1.47 4.38
C ARG A 57 -7.27 -2.74 4.60
N THR A 58 -7.51 -3.46 5.71
CA THR A 58 -6.71 -4.60 6.20
C THR A 58 -6.41 -5.66 5.15
N GLY A 59 -7.36 -5.99 4.26
CA GLY A 59 -7.14 -6.96 3.19
C GLY A 59 -6.07 -6.53 2.18
N TRP A 60 -6.10 -5.27 1.75
CA TRP A 60 -5.12 -4.74 0.81
C TRP A 60 -3.79 -4.41 1.48
N CYS A 61 -3.79 -4.03 2.76
CA CYS A 61 -2.56 -3.87 3.55
C CYS A 61 -1.80 -5.19 3.72
N VAL A 62 -2.51 -6.31 3.94
CA VAL A 62 -1.88 -7.64 4.00
C VAL A 62 -1.18 -7.95 2.67
N ALA A 63 -1.82 -7.67 1.55
CA ALA A 63 -1.22 -7.88 0.22
C ALA A 63 -0.03 -6.94 -0.04
N LEU A 64 -0.24 -5.62 0.05
CA LEU A 64 0.76 -4.62 -0.32
C LEU A 64 1.89 -4.53 0.69
N GLY A 65 1.57 -4.40 1.98
CA GLY A 65 2.55 -4.32 3.06
C GLY A 65 3.25 -5.66 3.30
N GLY A 66 2.51 -6.77 3.26
CA GLY A 66 3.07 -8.09 3.47
C GLY A 66 3.98 -8.55 2.33
N SER A 67 3.62 -8.25 1.08
CA SER A 67 4.47 -8.59 -0.08
C SER A 67 5.77 -7.78 -0.12
N THR A 68 5.89 -6.69 0.63
CA THR A 68 7.16 -5.96 0.76
C THR A 68 8.28 -6.80 1.38
N ALA A 69 7.96 -7.86 2.12
CA ALA A 69 8.97 -8.80 2.60
C ALA A 69 9.74 -9.48 1.45
N LEU A 70 9.12 -9.61 0.25
CA LEU A 70 9.82 -10.06 -0.96
C LEU A 70 10.80 -9.02 -1.49
N ASP A 71 10.56 -7.71 -1.29
CA ASP A 71 11.55 -6.69 -1.65
C ASP A 71 12.85 -6.86 -0.87
N THR A 72 12.81 -7.45 0.34
CA THR A 72 14.00 -7.82 1.12
C THR A 72 14.50 -9.21 0.74
N LEU A 73 13.71 -10.25 1.04
CA LEU A 73 14.17 -11.63 0.96
C LEU A 73 14.35 -12.08 -0.49
N GLY A 74 13.41 -11.73 -1.36
CA GLY A 74 13.45 -12.08 -2.76
C GLY A 74 14.61 -11.42 -3.50
N SER A 75 14.78 -10.11 -3.34
CA SER A 75 15.87 -9.38 -4.00
C SER A 75 17.25 -9.87 -3.54
N GLN A 76 17.44 -10.07 -2.23
CA GLN A 76 18.68 -10.58 -1.66
C GLN A 76 18.94 -12.04 -2.08
N ALA A 77 17.88 -12.87 -2.23
CA ALA A 77 18.01 -14.25 -2.67
C ALA A 77 18.37 -14.33 -4.16
N PHE A 78 17.79 -13.45 -4.98
CA PHE A 78 18.07 -13.40 -6.41
C PHE A 78 19.53 -13.02 -6.71
N THR A 79 20.12 -12.09 -5.95
CA THR A 79 21.48 -11.61 -6.23
C THR A 79 22.57 -12.19 -5.34
N GLY A 80 22.22 -12.76 -4.18
CA GLY A 80 23.17 -13.29 -3.20
C GLY A 80 22.88 -14.71 -2.68
N GLY A 81 21.80 -15.34 -3.15
CA GLY A 81 21.46 -16.73 -2.83
C GLY A 81 22.41 -17.75 -3.48
N LYS A 82 22.50 -18.94 -2.89
CA LYS A 82 23.28 -20.05 -3.46
C LYS A 82 22.61 -20.60 -4.72
N HIS A 83 21.28 -20.63 -4.75
CA HIS A 83 20.51 -21.13 -5.88
C HIS A 83 19.54 -20.07 -6.39
N SER A 84 19.49 -19.86 -7.71
CA SER A 84 18.52 -18.94 -8.33
C SER A 84 17.06 -19.30 -7.99
N THR A 85 16.80 -20.57 -7.67
CA THR A 85 15.49 -21.09 -7.28
C THR A 85 15.01 -20.64 -5.89
N ASP A 86 15.90 -20.15 -5.02
CA ASP A 86 15.56 -19.70 -3.66
C ASP A 86 14.52 -18.56 -3.70
N LEU A 87 14.59 -17.72 -4.74
CA LEU A 87 13.60 -16.68 -5.01
C LEU A 87 12.18 -17.26 -5.19
N SER A 88 12.03 -18.41 -5.87
CA SER A 88 10.71 -19.05 -6.02
C SER A 88 10.17 -19.62 -4.71
N VAL A 89 11.03 -20.08 -3.81
CA VAL A 89 10.63 -20.53 -2.47
C VAL A 89 10.11 -19.34 -1.65
N HIS A 90 10.82 -18.21 -1.67
CA HIS A 90 10.35 -16.99 -1.01
C HIS A 90 9.03 -16.49 -1.58
N PHE A 91 8.85 -16.53 -2.90
CA PHE A 91 7.59 -16.18 -3.55
C PHE A 91 6.44 -17.10 -3.13
N GLN A 92 6.64 -18.42 -3.16
CA GLN A 92 5.64 -19.40 -2.72
C GLN A 92 5.30 -19.23 -1.24
N ARG A 93 6.29 -19.00 -0.38
CA ARG A 93 6.08 -18.69 1.04
C ARG A 93 5.29 -17.40 1.24
N CYS A 94 5.61 -16.36 0.48
CA CYS A 94 4.90 -15.09 0.53
C CYS A 94 3.42 -15.28 0.21
N ILE A 95 3.07 -15.90 -0.93
CA ILE A 95 1.67 -16.09 -1.30
C ILE A 95 0.92 -16.96 -0.29
N THR A 96 1.52 -18.06 0.19
CA THR A 96 0.90 -18.95 1.18
C THR A 96 0.66 -18.25 2.51
N LEU A 97 1.68 -17.56 3.05
CA LEU A 97 1.55 -16.89 4.35
C LEU A 97 0.62 -15.68 4.28
N LEU A 98 0.59 -14.92 3.17
CA LEU A 98 -0.34 -13.81 3.02
C LEU A 98 -1.78 -14.28 2.85
N TRP A 99 -2.03 -15.40 2.16
CA TRP A 99 -3.35 -16.04 2.15
C TRP A 99 -3.78 -16.49 3.55
N LEU A 100 -2.87 -17.07 4.35
CA LEU A 100 -3.17 -17.44 5.74
C LEU A 100 -3.44 -16.21 6.62
N LEU A 101 -2.64 -15.15 6.51
CA LEU A 101 -2.86 -13.89 7.22
C LEU A 101 -4.16 -13.18 6.81
N PHE A 102 -4.64 -13.43 5.59
CA PHE A 102 -5.92 -12.90 5.14
C PHE A 102 -7.13 -13.63 5.76
N ILE A 103 -7.01 -14.89 6.22
CA ILE A 103 -8.12 -15.64 6.83
C ILE A 103 -8.80 -14.87 7.98
N PRO A 104 -8.09 -14.38 9.02
CA PRO A 104 -8.73 -13.62 10.09
C PRO A 104 -9.39 -12.33 9.59
N VAL A 105 -8.76 -11.64 8.62
CA VAL A 105 -9.35 -10.45 7.98
C VAL A 105 -10.64 -10.82 7.24
N GLY A 106 -10.64 -11.95 6.53
CA GLY A 106 -11.78 -12.46 5.80
C GLY A 106 -12.95 -12.83 6.71
N ILE A 107 -12.68 -13.37 7.90
CA ILE A 107 -13.72 -13.64 8.91
C ILE A 107 -14.38 -12.34 9.39
N VAL A 108 -13.57 -11.29 9.61
CA VAL A 108 -14.10 -9.96 9.99
C VAL A 108 -14.92 -9.37 8.84
N TRP A 109 -14.43 -9.40 7.61
CA TRP A 109 -15.16 -8.92 6.43
C TRP A 109 -16.48 -9.68 6.21
N ALA A 110 -16.50 -10.99 6.43
CA ALA A 110 -17.72 -11.79 6.31
C ALA A 110 -18.78 -11.42 7.37
N ASN A 111 -18.36 -10.87 8.51
CA ASN A 111 -19.20 -10.49 9.65
C ASN A 111 -19.06 -8.99 9.98
N MET A 112 -18.99 -8.16 8.95
CA MET A 112 -18.73 -6.73 9.13
C MET A 112 -19.94 -5.96 9.70
N ALA A 113 -21.18 -6.43 9.50
CA ALA A 113 -22.37 -5.67 9.91
C ALA A 113 -22.43 -5.45 11.43
N PRO A 114 -22.23 -6.47 12.31
CA PRO A 114 -22.14 -6.25 13.75
C PRO A 114 -21.04 -5.27 14.16
N VAL A 115 -19.89 -5.30 13.49
CA VAL A 115 -18.77 -4.40 13.76
C VAL A 115 -19.18 -2.96 13.43
N LEU A 116 -19.81 -2.74 12.27
CA LEU A 116 -20.26 -1.42 11.84
C LEU A 116 -21.38 -0.87 12.72
N MET A 117 -22.34 -1.70 13.11
CA MET A 117 -23.41 -1.32 14.03
C MET A 117 -22.86 -0.96 15.42
N ALA A 118 -21.87 -1.72 15.93
CA ALA A 118 -21.18 -1.40 17.17
C ALA A 118 -20.41 -0.06 17.10
N LEU A 119 -19.99 0.34 15.91
CA LEU A 119 -19.40 1.65 15.61
C LEU A 119 -20.44 2.74 15.33
N GLY A 120 -21.73 2.48 15.56
CA GLY A 120 -22.81 3.47 15.43
C GLY A 120 -23.27 3.75 13.99
N GLN A 121 -22.95 2.88 13.03
CA GLN A 121 -23.43 3.02 11.65
C GLN A 121 -24.89 2.55 11.51
N GLU A 122 -25.59 3.09 10.51
CA GLU A 122 -26.95 2.67 10.17
C GLU A 122 -27.01 1.18 9.83
N GLU A 123 -28.06 0.50 10.29
CA GLU A 123 -28.23 -0.94 10.09
C GLU A 123 -28.24 -1.34 8.60
N GLN A 124 -28.93 -0.56 7.75
CA GLN A 124 -29.03 -0.85 6.32
C GLN A 124 -27.67 -0.74 5.63
N LEU A 125 -26.95 0.38 5.82
CA LEU A 125 -25.59 0.57 5.31
C LEU A 125 -24.65 -0.54 5.80
N SER A 126 -24.76 -0.93 7.07
CA SER A 126 -23.94 -1.99 7.67
C SER A 126 -24.18 -3.35 7.01
N ARG A 127 -25.45 -3.69 6.73
CA ARG A 127 -25.83 -4.94 6.07
C ARG A 127 -25.38 -4.97 4.60
N ASP A 128 -25.62 -3.90 3.85
CA ASP A 128 -25.26 -3.81 2.43
C ASP A 128 -23.74 -3.87 2.23
N THR A 129 -23.00 -3.17 3.10
CA THR A 129 -21.54 -3.24 3.16
C THR A 129 -21.03 -4.64 3.44
N GLN A 130 -21.62 -5.34 4.41
CA GLN A 130 -21.21 -6.72 4.70
C GLN A 130 -21.44 -7.63 3.49
N GLN A 131 -22.56 -7.49 2.78
CA GLN A 131 -22.82 -8.26 1.57
C GLN A 131 -21.81 -7.94 0.47
N TYR A 132 -21.47 -6.67 0.29
CA TYR A 132 -20.44 -6.22 -0.65
C TYR A 132 -19.08 -6.85 -0.32
N LEU A 133 -18.64 -6.78 0.95
CA LEU A 133 -17.37 -7.35 1.41
C LEU A 133 -17.32 -8.87 1.29
N ARG A 134 -18.43 -9.57 1.52
CA ARG A 134 -18.53 -11.04 1.32
C ARG A 134 -18.22 -11.45 -0.11
N VAL A 135 -18.67 -10.66 -1.10
CA VAL A 135 -18.32 -10.90 -2.50
C VAL A 135 -16.85 -10.57 -2.74
N LEU A 136 -16.35 -9.47 -2.17
CA LEU A 136 -14.95 -9.05 -2.30
C LEU A 136 -13.95 -10.03 -1.66
N LEU A 137 -14.37 -10.91 -0.75
CA LEU A 137 -13.54 -12.02 -0.25
C LEU A 137 -12.98 -12.89 -1.40
N LEU A 138 -13.75 -13.06 -2.49
CA LEU A 138 -13.32 -13.81 -3.66
C LEU A 138 -12.22 -13.10 -4.45
N ALA A 139 -12.15 -11.77 -4.33
CA ALA A 139 -11.18 -10.91 -5.00
C ALA A 139 -9.80 -10.97 -4.33
N ALA A 140 -9.77 -11.08 -3.00
CA ALA A 140 -8.55 -10.90 -2.21
C ALA A 140 -7.44 -11.92 -2.51
N PRO A 141 -7.69 -13.23 -2.64
CA PRO A 141 -6.63 -14.18 -2.99
C PRO A 141 -5.99 -13.90 -4.35
N GLY A 142 -6.79 -13.49 -5.34
CA GLY A 142 -6.31 -13.12 -6.68
C GLY A 142 -5.42 -11.88 -6.64
N TYR A 143 -5.80 -10.86 -5.87
CA TYR A 143 -4.99 -9.66 -5.68
C TYR A 143 -3.68 -9.96 -4.92
N ILE A 144 -3.73 -10.75 -3.84
CA ILE A 144 -2.53 -11.16 -3.10
C ILE A 144 -1.59 -11.92 -4.04
N GLY A 145 -2.11 -12.84 -4.86
CA GLY A 145 -1.33 -13.56 -5.86
C GLY A 145 -0.69 -12.62 -6.88
N PHE A 146 -1.45 -11.67 -7.42
CA PHE A 146 -0.95 -10.65 -8.34
C PHE A 146 0.17 -9.82 -7.72
N GLU A 147 0.00 -9.32 -6.49
CA GLU A 147 1.02 -8.53 -5.80
C GLU A 147 2.29 -9.34 -5.53
N CYS A 148 2.17 -10.57 -5.04
CA CYS A 148 3.31 -11.44 -4.80
C CYS A 148 4.09 -11.73 -6.10
N LEU A 149 3.38 -12.01 -7.20
CA LEU A 149 4.02 -12.34 -8.48
C LEU A 149 4.65 -11.09 -9.12
N LYS A 150 3.99 -9.94 -8.99
CA LYS A 150 4.58 -8.64 -9.36
C LYS A 150 5.90 -8.42 -8.64
N LYS A 151 5.94 -8.62 -7.32
CA LYS A 151 7.17 -8.50 -6.52
C LYS A 151 8.25 -9.50 -6.92
N TYR A 152 7.88 -10.75 -7.19
CA TYR A 152 8.80 -11.79 -7.69
C TYR A 152 9.47 -11.39 -9.01
N LEU A 153 8.72 -10.81 -9.96
CA LEU A 153 9.26 -10.31 -11.22
C LEU A 153 10.12 -9.06 -11.02
N GLN A 154 9.72 -8.16 -10.13
CA GLN A 154 10.49 -6.94 -9.81
C GLN A 154 11.86 -7.27 -9.20
N CYS A 155 11.95 -8.28 -8.33
CA CYS A 155 13.24 -8.75 -7.77
C CYS A 155 14.23 -9.11 -8.88
N GLN A 156 13.73 -9.69 -9.97
CA GLN A 156 14.50 -10.10 -11.15
C GLN A 156 14.84 -8.96 -12.11
N GLY A 157 14.41 -7.73 -11.80
CA GLY A 157 14.56 -6.56 -12.68
C GLY A 157 13.48 -6.44 -13.76
N ILE A 158 12.45 -7.28 -13.76
CA ILE A 158 11.35 -7.24 -14.73
C ILE A 158 10.24 -6.31 -14.19
N MET A 159 10.49 -5.00 -14.25
CA MET A 159 9.63 -3.98 -13.62
C MET A 159 8.36 -3.66 -14.41
N ASP A 160 8.35 -3.94 -15.73
CA ASP A 160 7.30 -3.48 -16.63
C ASP A 160 6.18 -4.51 -16.86
N ALA A 161 6.37 -5.76 -16.41
CA ALA A 161 5.41 -6.85 -16.58
C ALA A 161 4.01 -6.49 -16.08
N SER A 162 3.90 -5.94 -14.87
CA SER A 162 2.61 -5.53 -14.31
C SER A 162 1.97 -4.39 -15.10
N THR A 163 2.78 -3.48 -15.66
CA THR A 163 2.28 -2.37 -16.48
C THR A 163 1.59 -2.90 -17.72
N TYR A 164 2.22 -3.83 -18.45
CA TYR A 164 1.63 -4.42 -19.66
C TYR A 164 0.33 -5.16 -19.38
N VAL A 165 0.30 -5.93 -18.29
CA VAL A 165 -0.92 -6.64 -17.87
C VAL A 165 -2.02 -5.64 -17.50
N LEU A 166 -1.72 -4.61 -16.73
CA LEU A 166 -2.71 -3.63 -16.29
C LEU A 166 -3.27 -2.76 -17.42
N ILE A 167 -2.50 -2.51 -18.48
CA ILE A 167 -3.00 -1.83 -19.70
C ILE A 167 -4.15 -2.63 -20.33
N ILE A 168 -4.08 -3.96 -20.30
CA ILE A 168 -5.11 -4.84 -20.85
C ILE A 168 -6.27 -5.00 -19.85
N ILE A 169 -5.95 -5.15 -18.57
CA ILE A 169 -6.93 -5.42 -17.52
C ILE A 169 -7.78 -4.19 -17.20
N SER A 170 -7.25 -2.97 -17.25
CA SER A 170 -8.01 -1.76 -16.91
C SER A 170 -9.24 -1.54 -17.83
N PRO A 171 -9.16 -1.67 -19.16
CA PRO A 171 -10.34 -1.62 -20.03
C PRO A 171 -11.33 -2.77 -19.78
N ILE A 172 -10.82 -3.98 -19.53
CA ILE A 172 -11.67 -5.13 -19.18
C ILE A 172 -12.44 -4.85 -17.89
N ASN A 173 -11.79 -4.26 -16.88
CA ASN A 173 -12.44 -3.87 -15.64
C ASN A 173 -13.58 -2.87 -15.86
N VAL A 174 -13.39 -1.86 -16.72
CA VAL A 174 -14.46 -0.91 -17.09
C VAL A 174 -15.64 -1.66 -17.71
N ALA A 175 -15.37 -2.52 -18.71
CA ALA A 175 -16.41 -3.28 -19.39
C ALA A 175 -17.18 -4.22 -18.43
N LEU A 176 -16.46 -4.93 -17.55
CA LEU A 176 -17.07 -5.81 -16.55
C LEU A 176 -17.91 -5.04 -15.54
N ASN A 177 -17.42 -3.91 -15.03
CA ASN A 177 -18.20 -3.08 -14.11
C ASN A 177 -19.47 -2.56 -14.79
N VAL A 178 -19.39 -2.01 -16.01
CA VAL A 178 -20.58 -1.53 -16.75
C VAL A 178 -21.57 -2.67 -16.96
N TYR A 179 -21.09 -3.83 -17.41
CA TYR A 179 -21.93 -4.99 -17.68
C TYR A 179 -22.64 -5.49 -16.41
N PHE A 180 -21.89 -5.80 -15.35
CA PHE A 180 -22.48 -6.37 -14.13
C PHE A 180 -23.33 -5.36 -13.35
N VAL A 181 -22.99 -4.07 -13.35
CA VAL A 181 -23.74 -3.06 -12.60
C VAL A 181 -25.02 -2.64 -13.34
N HIS A 182 -24.98 -2.42 -14.65
CA HIS A 182 -26.11 -1.85 -15.40
C HIS A 182 -26.91 -2.85 -16.25
N TYR A 183 -26.26 -3.90 -16.77
CA TYR A 183 -26.90 -4.85 -17.71
C TYR A 183 -27.32 -6.17 -17.07
N THR A 184 -26.99 -6.39 -15.79
CA THR A 184 -27.43 -7.56 -15.04
C THR A 184 -28.27 -7.16 -13.83
N ARG A 185 -28.91 -8.14 -13.18
CA ARG A 185 -29.70 -7.94 -11.97
C ARG A 185 -28.87 -7.77 -10.70
N PHE A 186 -27.53 -7.76 -10.79
CA PHE A 186 -26.66 -7.70 -9.62
C PHE A 186 -26.58 -6.30 -8.98
N GLY A 187 -26.91 -5.23 -9.71
CA GLY A 187 -26.90 -3.86 -9.18
C GLY A 187 -25.54 -3.52 -8.52
N ILE A 188 -25.57 -3.05 -7.27
CA ILE A 188 -24.35 -2.70 -6.51
C ILE A 188 -23.36 -3.86 -6.36
N TYR A 189 -23.86 -5.10 -6.28
CA TYR A 189 -23.02 -6.29 -6.14
C TYR A 189 -22.33 -6.67 -7.44
N GLY A 190 -22.71 -6.06 -8.57
CA GLY A 190 -22.01 -6.22 -9.83
C GLY A 190 -20.57 -5.70 -9.77
N SER A 191 -20.31 -4.66 -8.97
CA SER A 191 -18.98 -4.08 -8.82
C SER A 191 -17.96 -4.97 -8.12
N PRO A 192 -18.23 -5.55 -6.92
CA PRO A 192 -17.30 -6.46 -6.28
C PRO A 192 -17.12 -7.77 -7.07
N ILE A 193 -18.12 -8.22 -7.85
CA ILE A 193 -17.97 -9.33 -8.80
C ILE A 193 -16.97 -8.95 -9.91
N ALA A 194 -17.15 -7.78 -10.53
CA ALA A 194 -16.25 -7.28 -11.57
C ALA A 194 -14.81 -7.14 -11.05
N LEU A 195 -14.63 -6.60 -9.85
CA LEU A 195 -13.32 -6.50 -9.18
C LEU A 195 -12.70 -7.87 -8.92
N SER A 196 -13.49 -8.83 -8.43
CA SER A 196 -13.01 -10.20 -8.19
C SER A 196 -12.46 -10.83 -9.46
N LEU A 197 -13.23 -10.75 -10.55
CA LEU A 197 -12.81 -11.28 -11.84
C LEU A 197 -11.57 -10.54 -12.37
N THR A 198 -11.54 -9.21 -12.23
CA THR A 198 -10.42 -8.36 -12.66
C THR A 198 -9.10 -8.77 -12.00
N PHE A 199 -9.09 -8.97 -10.68
CA PHE A 199 -7.85 -9.33 -9.98
C PHE A 199 -7.39 -10.75 -10.28
N TRP A 200 -8.31 -11.70 -10.44
CA TRP A 200 -7.96 -13.05 -10.90
C TRP A 200 -7.40 -13.04 -12.33
N LEU A 201 -8.02 -12.29 -13.24
CA LEU A 201 -7.51 -12.12 -14.60
C LEU A 201 -6.13 -11.47 -14.60
N ALA A 202 -5.91 -10.43 -13.78
CA ALA A 202 -4.61 -9.79 -13.64
C ALA A 202 -3.54 -10.78 -13.16
N PHE A 203 -3.87 -11.61 -12.17
CA PHE A 203 -2.96 -12.65 -11.69
C PHE A 203 -2.66 -13.70 -12.76
N LEU A 204 -3.67 -14.23 -13.44
CA LEU A 204 -3.52 -15.22 -14.50
C LEU A 204 -2.72 -14.68 -15.69
N PHE A 205 -2.97 -13.43 -16.10
CA PHE A 205 -2.25 -12.78 -17.19
C PHE A 205 -0.80 -12.53 -16.82
N LEU A 206 -0.51 -12.21 -15.57
CA LEU A 206 0.84 -12.06 -15.08
C LEU A 206 1.58 -13.42 -15.00
N ILE A 207 0.87 -14.51 -14.68
CA ILE A 207 1.42 -15.89 -14.78
C ILE A 207 1.77 -16.21 -16.24
N MET A 208 0.86 -15.93 -17.18
CA MET A 208 1.12 -16.15 -18.60
C MET A 208 2.30 -15.32 -19.11
N TYR A 209 2.37 -14.04 -18.72
CA TYR A 209 3.52 -13.19 -19.04
C TYR A 209 4.82 -13.76 -18.48
N THR A 210 4.80 -14.23 -17.23
CA THR A 210 5.96 -14.85 -16.57
C THR A 210 6.44 -16.07 -17.34
N ALA A 211 5.52 -16.97 -17.72
CA ALA A 211 5.85 -18.18 -18.46
C ALA A 211 6.42 -17.89 -19.86
N CYS A 212 5.99 -16.81 -20.51
CA CYS A 212 6.47 -16.39 -21.84
C CYS A 212 7.70 -15.47 -21.78
N SER A 213 8.10 -14.97 -20.62
CA SER A 213 9.14 -13.95 -20.51
C SER A 213 10.54 -14.57 -20.73
N PRO A 214 11.28 -14.17 -21.78
CA PRO A 214 12.61 -14.73 -22.04
C PRO A 214 13.60 -14.38 -20.93
N THR A 215 13.44 -13.20 -20.30
CA THR A 215 14.26 -12.76 -19.18
C THR A 215 14.04 -13.65 -17.96
N HIS A 216 12.78 -14.00 -17.66
CA HIS A 216 12.45 -14.92 -16.55
C HIS A 216 13.05 -16.31 -16.80
N THR A 217 12.83 -16.87 -17.99
CA THR A 217 13.38 -18.17 -18.39
C THR A 217 14.91 -18.19 -18.30
N ARG A 218 15.58 -17.12 -18.73
CA ARG A 218 17.04 -16.97 -18.64
C ARG A 218 17.53 -16.94 -17.19
N ASN A 219 16.78 -16.31 -16.30
CA ASN A 219 17.16 -16.20 -14.89
C ASN A 219 17.03 -17.52 -14.12
N GLN A 220 16.30 -18.51 -14.66
CA GLN A 220 16.13 -19.86 -14.08
C GLN A 220 15.70 -19.84 -12.59
N THR A 221 14.86 -18.86 -12.23
CA THR A 221 14.48 -18.60 -10.83
C THR A 221 13.33 -19.47 -10.33
N TRP A 222 12.71 -20.27 -11.18
CA TRP A 222 11.58 -21.14 -10.84
C TRP A 222 12.03 -22.59 -10.63
N GLY A 223 12.00 -23.05 -9.38
CA GLY A 223 12.40 -24.42 -8.98
C GLY A 223 11.25 -25.43 -8.88
N GLY A 224 10.05 -25.09 -9.36
CA GLY A 224 8.84 -25.88 -9.13
C GLY A 224 8.22 -25.66 -7.75
N ILE A 225 7.15 -26.42 -7.44
CA ILE A 225 6.44 -26.31 -6.15
C ILE A 225 7.24 -27.05 -5.08
N GLN A 226 7.74 -26.31 -4.08
CA GLN A 226 8.63 -26.84 -3.03
C GLN A 226 8.00 -26.70 -1.64
N LEU A 227 6.88 -27.39 -1.41
CA LEU A 227 6.06 -27.27 -0.19
C LEU A 227 6.85 -27.42 1.11
N HIS A 228 7.79 -28.36 1.19
CA HIS A 228 8.62 -28.60 2.39
C HIS A 228 9.48 -27.37 2.73
N ALA A 229 10.16 -26.78 1.75
CA ALA A 229 10.97 -25.58 1.97
C ALA A 229 10.10 -24.34 2.24
N VAL A 230 8.93 -24.27 1.59
CA VAL A 230 7.97 -23.17 1.77
C VAL A 230 7.44 -23.12 3.21
N LEU A 231 7.04 -24.27 3.74
CA LEU A 231 6.42 -24.42 5.07
C LEU A 231 7.42 -24.62 6.21
N ASP A 232 8.72 -24.51 5.97
CA ASP A 232 9.71 -24.53 7.04
C ASP A 232 9.38 -23.47 8.11
N ALA A 233 9.27 -23.91 9.37
CA ALA A 233 8.77 -23.08 10.45
C ALA A 233 9.71 -21.89 10.76
N ARG A 234 11.03 -22.11 10.73
CA ARG A 234 12.00 -21.05 11.02
C ARG A 234 11.95 -19.97 9.94
N ALA A 235 11.90 -20.39 8.67
CA ALA A 235 11.85 -19.50 7.54
C ALA A 235 10.49 -18.77 7.42
N CYS A 236 9.39 -19.39 7.84
CA CYS A 236 8.08 -18.74 8.01
C CYS A 236 8.12 -17.64 9.07
N VAL A 237 8.70 -17.90 10.24
CA VAL A 237 8.85 -16.88 11.29
C VAL A 237 9.75 -15.74 10.83
N ALA A 238 10.85 -16.03 10.13
CA ALA A 238 11.72 -15.01 9.56
C ALA A 238 10.98 -14.12 8.55
N PHE A 239 10.15 -14.70 7.69
CA PHE A 239 9.30 -13.96 6.77
C PHE A 239 8.30 -13.07 7.51
N LEU A 240 7.58 -13.61 8.50
CA LEU A 240 6.57 -12.85 9.28
C LEU A 240 7.19 -11.68 10.07
N LYS A 241 8.43 -11.83 10.56
CA LYS A 241 9.17 -10.73 11.21
C LYS A 241 9.46 -9.55 10.28
N LEU A 242 9.40 -9.75 8.96
CA LEU A 242 9.54 -8.68 7.96
C LEU A 242 8.16 -8.23 7.46
N ALA A 243 7.26 -9.17 7.17
CA ALA A 243 5.94 -8.91 6.63
C ALA A 243 5.05 -8.12 7.60
N LEU A 244 5.02 -8.47 8.90
CA LEU A 244 4.16 -7.78 9.87
C LEU A 244 4.53 -6.30 10.04
N PRO A 245 5.81 -5.92 10.22
CA PRO A 245 6.17 -4.51 10.22
C PRO A 245 5.90 -3.82 8.87
N GLY A 246 6.02 -4.51 7.74
CA GLY A 246 5.65 -3.97 6.43
C GLY A 246 4.15 -3.68 6.30
N ILE A 247 3.30 -4.58 6.80
CA ILE A 247 1.84 -4.39 6.90
C ILE A 247 1.53 -3.21 7.80
N LEU A 248 2.19 -3.10 8.97
CA LEU A 248 1.99 -1.98 9.88
C LEU A 248 2.46 -0.66 9.27
N MET A 249 3.62 -0.63 8.61
CA MET A 249 4.16 0.57 7.99
C MET A 249 3.18 1.17 6.97
N VAL A 250 2.68 0.35 6.03
CA VAL A 250 1.70 0.80 5.03
C VAL A 250 0.32 1.04 5.65
N GLY A 251 -0.13 0.16 6.54
CA GLY A 251 -1.46 0.23 7.14
C GLY A 251 -1.65 1.44 8.05
N THR A 252 -0.63 1.81 8.84
CA THR A 252 -0.68 2.95 9.75
C THR A 252 -0.74 4.28 9.01
N GLU A 253 0.00 4.40 7.92
CA GLU A 253 -0.06 5.56 7.03
C GLU A 253 -1.46 5.72 6.42
N TRP A 254 -2.00 4.66 5.81
CA TRP A 254 -3.32 4.69 5.19
C TRP A 254 -4.44 4.95 6.19
N ALA A 255 -4.37 4.32 7.37
CA ALA A 255 -5.32 4.54 8.45
C ALA A 255 -5.31 6.00 8.95
N ALA A 256 -4.14 6.67 8.97
CA ALA A 256 -4.06 8.07 9.35
C ALA A 256 -4.79 9.00 8.37
N PHE A 257 -4.71 8.72 7.06
CA PHE A 257 -5.48 9.46 6.03
C PHE A 257 -6.99 9.29 6.20
N GLU A 258 -7.45 8.08 6.54
CA GLU A 258 -8.87 7.83 6.80
C GLU A 258 -9.38 8.59 8.03
N ILE A 259 -8.59 8.66 9.11
CA ILE A 259 -8.94 9.46 10.29
C ILE A 259 -9.08 10.95 9.90
N VAL A 260 -8.22 11.45 9.03
CA VAL A 260 -8.34 12.82 8.50
C VAL A 260 -9.58 12.99 7.63
N ALA A 261 -9.93 12.00 6.81
CA ALA A 261 -11.15 12.06 6.01
C ALA A 261 -12.41 12.19 6.88
N LEU A 262 -12.46 11.51 8.02
CA LEU A 262 -13.56 11.65 8.99
C LEU A 262 -13.58 12.97 9.72
N ALA A 263 -12.40 13.44 10.11
CA ALA A 263 -12.28 14.76 10.69
C ALA A 263 -12.78 15.81 9.69
N ALA A 264 -12.46 15.67 8.40
CA ALA A 264 -13.00 16.52 7.35
C ALA A 264 -14.53 16.37 7.20
N ALA A 265 -15.07 15.16 7.30
CA ALA A 265 -16.52 14.92 7.28
C ALA A 265 -17.27 15.69 8.38
N ARG A 266 -16.67 15.82 9.57
CA ARG A 266 -17.26 16.60 10.67
C ARG A 266 -17.20 18.11 10.47
N LEU A 267 -16.32 18.61 9.61
CA LEU A 267 -16.26 20.03 9.26
C LEU A 267 -17.40 20.43 8.29
N GLY A 268 -17.99 19.47 7.58
CA GLY A 268 -19.13 19.67 6.69
C GLY A 268 -18.95 19.04 5.31
N ALA A 269 -20.00 19.13 4.48
CA ALA A 269 -20.02 18.51 3.16
C ALA A 269 -18.94 19.06 2.19
N VAL A 270 -18.66 20.37 2.25
CA VAL A 270 -17.68 21.02 1.36
C VAL A 270 -16.23 20.59 1.70
N PRO A 271 -15.76 20.63 2.97
CA PRO A 271 -14.47 20.05 3.36
C PRO A 271 -14.30 18.57 3.03
N LEU A 272 -15.37 17.77 3.20
CA LEU A 272 -15.35 16.36 2.85
C LEU A 272 -15.17 16.14 1.34
N ALA A 273 -15.92 16.87 0.52
CA ALA A 273 -15.79 16.81 -0.93
C ALA A 273 -14.39 17.22 -1.38
N ALA A 274 -13.86 18.32 -0.85
CA ALA A 274 -12.50 18.77 -1.11
C ALA A 274 -11.44 17.74 -0.68
N GLN A 275 -11.61 17.11 0.48
CA GLN A 275 -10.71 16.04 0.95
C GLN A 275 -10.71 14.84 0.01
N SER A 276 -11.88 14.40 -0.47
CA SER A 276 -12.00 13.29 -1.41
C SER A 276 -11.32 13.59 -2.76
N VAL A 277 -11.45 14.83 -3.25
CA VAL A 277 -10.73 15.30 -4.45
C VAL A 277 -9.23 15.18 -4.24
N ILE A 278 -8.73 15.70 -3.11
CA ILE A 278 -7.29 15.71 -2.82
C ILE A 278 -6.75 14.29 -2.62
N MET A 279 -7.47 13.41 -1.92
CA MET A 279 -7.03 12.01 -1.73
C MET A 279 -6.97 11.22 -3.04
N THR A 280 -7.71 11.64 -4.07
CA THR A 280 -7.63 11.02 -5.41
C THR A 280 -6.35 11.45 -6.16
N THR A 281 -5.79 12.61 -5.82
CA THR A 281 -4.55 13.16 -6.37
C THR A 281 -3.30 12.52 -5.79
N ASP A 282 -3.39 11.94 -4.59
CA ASP A 282 -2.23 11.45 -3.86
C ASP A 282 -1.76 10.08 -4.34
N GLN A 283 -0.57 10.02 -4.97
CA GLN A 283 -0.02 8.80 -5.56
C GLN A 283 1.51 8.72 -5.42
N SER A 284 1.97 8.08 -4.34
CA SER A 284 3.38 7.88 -4.01
C SER A 284 4.11 6.85 -4.88
N ILE A 285 5.42 7.04 -5.09
CA ILE A 285 6.29 6.19 -5.93
C ILE A 285 7.29 5.39 -5.06
N ALA A 286 7.44 4.08 -5.32
CA ALA A 286 8.35 3.20 -4.57
C ALA A 286 9.67 2.87 -5.29
N ALA A 287 10.80 2.89 -4.56
CA ALA A 287 12.16 2.57 -5.04
C ALA A 287 12.81 1.29 -4.44
N SER A 288 12.07 0.52 -3.64
CA SER A 288 12.55 -0.55 -2.73
C SER A 288 13.47 -1.61 -3.37
N THR A 289 13.12 -2.12 -4.55
CA THR A 289 13.69 -3.37 -5.07
C THR A 289 15.16 -3.26 -5.53
N ARG A 290 15.64 -2.06 -5.89
CA ARG A 290 17.02 -1.88 -6.38
C ARG A 290 18.07 -1.94 -5.28
N VAL A 291 17.76 -1.41 -4.09
CA VAL A 291 18.66 -1.45 -2.93
C VAL A 291 18.82 -2.89 -2.43
N GLY A 292 17.72 -3.64 -2.32
CA GLY A 292 17.78 -5.05 -1.91
C GLY A 292 18.65 -5.91 -2.85
N ASN A 293 18.56 -5.67 -4.16
CA ASN A 293 19.43 -6.32 -5.14
C ASN A 293 20.93 -5.97 -4.94
N ALA A 294 21.26 -4.71 -4.64
CA ALA A 294 22.64 -4.30 -4.36
C ALA A 294 23.20 -4.93 -3.08
N ILE A 295 22.37 -5.04 -2.05
CA ILE A 295 22.71 -5.73 -0.80
C ILE A 295 23.04 -7.21 -1.07
N GLY A 296 22.19 -7.92 -1.84
CA GLY A 296 22.47 -9.32 -2.18
C GLY A 296 23.72 -9.51 -3.06
N ARG A 297 24.07 -8.53 -3.92
CA ARG A 297 25.33 -8.53 -4.70
C ARG A 297 26.59 -8.29 -3.85
N ARG A 298 26.43 -8.00 -2.56
CA ARG A 298 27.54 -7.66 -1.64
C ARG A 298 28.30 -6.41 -2.06
N ASP A 299 27.60 -5.43 -2.62
CA ASP A 299 28.16 -4.16 -3.07
C ASP A 299 27.75 -3.01 -2.13
N PRO A 300 28.52 -2.73 -1.05
CA PRO A 300 28.18 -1.67 -0.09
C PRO A 300 28.19 -0.28 -0.72
N ALA A 301 29.17 -0.01 -1.59
CA ALA A 301 29.30 1.27 -2.27
C ALA A 301 28.13 1.50 -3.25
N GLY A 302 27.75 0.46 -4.00
CA GLY A 302 26.57 0.48 -4.87
C GLY A 302 25.27 0.63 -4.10
N ALA A 303 25.08 -0.11 -3.00
CA ALA A 303 23.90 -0.02 -2.16
C ALA A 303 23.72 1.39 -1.58
N LYS A 304 24.80 1.99 -1.07
CA LYS A 304 24.84 3.38 -0.60
C LYS A 304 24.51 4.37 -1.70
N SER A 305 25.16 4.24 -2.85
CA SER A 305 24.97 5.17 -3.99
C SER A 305 23.54 5.08 -4.53
N ILE A 306 22.98 3.87 -4.66
CA ILE A 306 21.60 3.65 -5.10
C ILE A 306 20.61 4.26 -4.11
N GLY A 307 20.84 4.10 -2.79
CA GLY A 307 19.98 4.68 -1.76
C GLY A 307 19.94 6.22 -1.78
N HIS A 308 21.09 6.87 -1.94
CA HIS A 308 21.15 8.34 -2.06
C HIS A 308 20.57 8.83 -3.40
N LEU A 309 20.88 8.13 -4.50
CA LEU A 309 20.35 8.47 -5.81
C LEU A 309 18.83 8.29 -5.87
N SER A 310 18.28 7.26 -5.24
CA SER A 310 16.83 7.06 -5.17
C SER A 310 16.16 8.16 -4.34
N ALA A 311 16.75 8.59 -3.24
CA ALA A 311 16.23 9.71 -2.45
C ALA A 311 16.25 11.02 -3.24
N LEU A 312 17.37 11.31 -3.93
CA LEU A 312 17.51 12.50 -4.78
C LEU A 312 16.50 12.50 -5.93
N LEU A 313 16.38 11.40 -6.67
CA LEU A 313 15.43 11.29 -7.78
C LEU A 313 13.99 11.45 -7.28
N SER A 314 13.64 10.84 -6.15
CA SER A 314 12.31 10.99 -5.55
C SER A 314 12.02 12.43 -5.14
N ALA A 315 12.98 13.13 -4.54
CA ALA A 315 12.83 14.55 -4.18
C ALA A 315 12.68 15.44 -5.43
N LEU A 316 13.44 15.18 -6.50
CA LEU A 316 13.31 15.90 -7.77
C LEU A 316 11.95 15.64 -8.43
N THR A 317 11.50 14.39 -8.50
CA THR A 317 10.18 14.07 -9.04
C THR A 317 9.06 14.67 -8.21
N GLY A 318 9.15 14.61 -6.87
CA GLY A 318 8.19 15.23 -5.96
C GLY A 318 8.15 16.74 -6.13
N THR A 319 9.30 17.39 -6.35
CA THR A 319 9.39 18.83 -6.63
C THR A 319 8.71 19.18 -7.96
N CYS A 320 8.92 18.40 -9.02
CA CYS A 320 8.23 18.59 -10.29
C CYS A 320 6.71 18.46 -10.15
N VAL A 321 6.24 17.46 -9.39
CA VAL A 321 4.81 17.27 -9.09
C VAL A 321 4.27 18.45 -8.27
N MET A 322 4.98 18.89 -7.24
CA MET A 322 4.64 20.07 -6.44
C MET A 322 4.46 21.31 -7.31
N LEU A 323 5.45 21.63 -8.17
CA LEU A 323 5.38 22.78 -9.05
C LEU A 323 4.20 22.69 -10.03
N SER A 324 3.89 21.49 -10.53
CA SER A 324 2.75 21.26 -11.40
C SER A 324 1.43 21.51 -10.68
N LEU A 325 1.26 20.95 -9.47
CA LEU A 325 0.05 21.16 -8.65
C LEU A 325 -0.14 22.62 -8.26
N LEU A 326 0.95 23.33 -7.93
CA LEU A 326 0.90 24.77 -7.64
C LEU A 326 0.50 25.60 -8.86
N ALA A 327 1.01 25.26 -10.06
CA ALA A 327 0.68 25.96 -11.29
C ALA A 327 -0.80 25.81 -11.67
N PHE A 328 -1.40 24.64 -11.40
CA PHE A 328 -2.79 24.36 -11.74
C PHE A 328 -3.77 24.45 -10.56
N LYS A 329 -3.34 24.97 -9.40
CA LYS A 329 -4.12 24.91 -8.15
C LYS A 329 -5.54 25.48 -8.26
N ASP A 330 -5.72 26.55 -9.04
CA ASP A 330 -6.99 27.27 -9.18
C ASP A 330 -7.95 26.60 -10.17
N VAL A 331 -7.43 25.69 -11.02
CA VAL A 331 -8.23 24.98 -12.04
C VAL A 331 -8.43 23.51 -11.66
N TYR A 332 -7.54 22.94 -10.82
CA TYR A 332 -7.54 21.52 -10.50
C TYR A 332 -8.87 21.02 -9.91
N GLY A 333 -9.54 21.82 -9.08
CA GLY A 333 -10.83 21.45 -8.49
C GLY A 333 -11.94 21.20 -9.53
N TYR A 334 -11.89 21.91 -10.67
CA TYR A 334 -12.88 21.77 -11.74
C TYR A 334 -12.82 20.43 -12.47
N LEU A 335 -11.74 19.64 -12.32
CA LEU A 335 -11.71 18.27 -12.85
C LEU A 335 -12.71 17.35 -12.13
N PHE A 336 -13.11 17.70 -10.90
CA PHE A 336 -13.87 16.80 -10.03
C PHE A 336 -15.21 17.38 -9.57
N SER A 337 -15.38 18.70 -9.56
CA SER A 337 -16.62 19.34 -9.11
C SER A 337 -16.88 20.66 -9.82
N ASP A 338 -18.15 20.89 -10.17
CA ASP A 338 -18.63 22.18 -10.68
C ASP A 338 -19.00 23.17 -9.54
N ASP A 339 -18.97 22.73 -8.28
CA ASP A 339 -19.28 23.58 -7.13
C ASP A 339 -18.10 24.53 -6.82
N ALA A 340 -18.31 25.82 -7.05
CA ALA A 340 -17.32 26.86 -6.83
C ALA A 340 -16.78 26.90 -5.39
N SER A 341 -17.57 26.50 -4.39
CA SER A 341 -17.13 26.45 -2.99
C SER A 341 -16.12 25.33 -2.74
N VAL A 342 -16.34 24.16 -3.35
CA VAL A 342 -15.41 23.01 -3.30
C VAL A 342 -14.12 23.36 -4.03
N VAL A 343 -14.23 23.94 -5.24
CA VAL A 343 -13.06 24.34 -6.03
C VAL A 343 -12.21 25.38 -5.30
N ALA A 344 -12.83 26.39 -4.70
CA ALA A 344 -12.12 27.40 -3.93
C ALA A 344 -11.39 26.80 -2.72
N LEU A 345 -12.03 25.87 -1.99
CA LEU A 345 -11.39 25.21 -0.86
C LEU A 345 -10.24 24.29 -1.28
N VAL A 346 -10.40 23.55 -2.39
CA VAL A 346 -9.32 22.74 -2.97
C VAL A 346 -8.13 23.63 -3.35
N ALA A 347 -8.37 24.76 -4.03
CA ALA A 347 -7.32 25.70 -4.41
C ALA A 347 -6.59 26.30 -3.19
N GLN A 348 -7.29 26.53 -2.07
CA GLN A 348 -6.70 27.01 -0.82
C GLN A 348 -5.85 25.96 -0.10
N VAL A 349 -6.21 24.68 -0.18
CA VAL A 349 -5.48 23.57 0.49
C VAL A 349 -4.35 23.03 -0.39
N MET A 350 -4.45 23.18 -1.71
CA MET A 350 -3.49 22.66 -2.70
C MET A 350 -2.02 22.95 -2.40
N PRO A 351 -1.61 24.14 -1.90
CA PRO A 351 -0.20 24.38 -1.58
C PRO A 351 0.36 23.41 -0.52
N LEU A 352 -0.46 23.03 0.47
CA LEU A 352 -0.09 22.03 1.48
C LEU A 352 0.07 20.65 0.83
N VAL A 353 -0.89 20.26 0.00
CA VAL A 353 -0.88 18.99 -0.76
C VAL A 353 0.32 18.92 -1.70
N ALA A 354 0.66 20.03 -2.36
CA ALA A 354 1.79 20.09 -3.26
C ALA A 354 3.10 19.89 -2.49
N SER A 355 3.26 20.55 -1.34
CA SER A 355 4.45 20.37 -0.48
C SER A 355 4.57 18.96 0.08
N PHE A 356 3.43 18.33 0.39
CA PHE A 356 3.32 16.97 0.86
C PHE A 356 3.97 15.97 -0.12
N GLN A 357 3.84 16.18 -1.43
CA GLN A 357 4.38 15.27 -2.45
C GLN A 357 5.91 15.12 -2.43
N VAL A 358 6.63 16.15 -1.97
CA VAL A 358 8.09 16.07 -1.83
C VAL A 358 8.47 15.16 -0.67
N ALA A 359 7.79 15.31 0.47
CA ALA A 359 8.03 14.53 1.67
C ALA A 359 7.57 13.07 1.49
N ASP A 360 6.43 12.86 0.85
CA ASP A 360 5.91 11.55 0.46
C ASP A 360 6.88 10.80 -0.45
N GLY A 361 7.39 11.45 -1.50
CA GLY A 361 8.39 10.84 -2.38
C GLY A 361 9.67 10.44 -1.63
N LEU A 362 10.12 11.29 -0.69
CA LEU A 362 11.29 10.99 0.14
C LEU A 362 11.05 9.81 1.08
N ALA A 363 9.91 9.78 1.78
CA ALA A 363 9.50 8.68 2.65
C ALA A 363 9.32 7.37 1.88
N GLY A 364 8.63 7.40 0.74
CA GLY A 364 8.46 6.22 -0.12
C GLY A 364 9.78 5.64 -0.62
N SER A 365 10.76 6.50 -0.91
CA SER A 365 12.11 6.11 -1.33
C SER A 365 12.93 5.55 -0.17
N CYS A 366 13.06 6.30 0.92
CA CYS A 366 13.88 5.92 2.08
C CYS A 366 13.28 4.73 2.82
N GLY A 367 11.96 4.68 2.99
CA GLY A 367 11.23 3.50 3.43
C GLY A 367 11.41 2.30 2.50
N GLY A 368 11.59 2.53 1.18
CA GLY A 368 12.05 1.51 0.24
C GLY A 368 13.47 1.00 0.54
N VAL A 369 14.42 1.89 0.83
CA VAL A 369 15.79 1.52 1.23
C VAL A 369 15.78 0.70 2.52
N LEU A 370 15.04 1.13 3.53
CA LEU A 370 14.89 0.42 4.81
C LEU A 370 14.28 -0.98 4.63
N ARG A 371 13.29 -1.12 3.75
CA ARG A 371 12.74 -2.43 3.35
C ARG A 371 13.79 -3.28 2.65
N GLY A 372 14.58 -2.72 1.73
CA GLY A 372 15.71 -3.44 1.10
C GLY A 372 16.74 -3.97 2.11
N GLN A 373 16.97 -3.26 3.22
CA GLN A 373 17.82 -3.70 4.35
C GLN A 373 17.10 -4.70 5.28
N GLY A 374 15.77 -4.76 5.25
CA GLY A 374 14.95 -5.51 6.19
C GLY A 374 14.81 -4.82 7.56
N ARG A 375 14.94 -3.49 7.57
CA ARG A 375 14.77 -2.61 8.73
C ARG A 375 13.41 -1.89 8.73
N GLN A 376 12.38 -2.48 8.11
CA GLN A 376 11.04 -1.87 8.03
C GLN A 376 10.36 -1.60 9.38
N HIS A 377 10.83 -2.22 10.47
CA HIS A 377 10.37 -1.88 11.83
C HIS A 377 10.68 -0.44 12.23
N LEU A 378 11.75 0.17 11.70
CA LEU A 378 12.07 1.58 11.92
C LEU A 378 11.07 2.49 11.21
N GLY A 379 10.77 2.20 9.94
CA GLY A 379 9.74 2.93 9.18
C GLY A 379 8.37 2.85 9.85
N ALA A 380 7.97 1.65 10.30
CA ALA A 380 6.73 1.48 11.07
C ALA A 380 6.72 2.31 12.38
N ALA A 381 7.83 2.35 13.11
CA ALA A 381 7.93 3.15 14.34
C ALA A 381 7.85 4.66 14.07
N PHE A 382 8.52 5.14 13.01
CA PHE A 382 8.44 6.54 12.58
C PHE A 382 7.03 6.91 12.14
N ASN A 383 6.35 6.06 11.37
CA ASN A 383 4.95 6.28 10.97
C ASN A 383 4.03 6.38 12.18
N LEU A 384 4.13 5.45 13.14
CA LEU A 384 3.31 5.48 14.35
C LEU A 384 3.53 6.76 15.15
N LEU A 385 4.77 7.16 15.38
CA LEU A 385 5.09 8.38 16.13
C LEU A 385 4.62 9.63 15.39
N ALA A 386 4.98 9.76 14.11
CA ALA A 386 4.70 10.94 13.33
C ALA A 386 3.20 11.15 13.10
N TYR A 387 2.48 10.10 12.66
CA TYR A 387 1.05 10.22 12.38
C TYR A 387 0.22 10.29 13.66
N TYR A 388 0.41 9.37 14.61
CA TYR A 388 -0.55 9.20 15.70
C TYR A 388 -0.23 10.04 16.94
N VAL A 389 1.05 10.24 17.24
CA VAL A 389 1.45 11.01 18.44
C VAL A 389 1.55 12.50 18.13
N LEU A 390 1.96 12.87 16.91
CA LEU A 390 2.21 14.27 16.56
C LEU A 390 1.16 14.86 15.62
N ALA A 391 1.01 14.30 14.42
CA ALA A 391 0.23 14.92 13.34
C ALA A 391 -1.27 14.89 13.57
N LEU A 392 -1.84 13.76 14.03
CA LEU A 392 -3.28 13.67 14.29
C LEU A 392 -3.72 14.63 15.40
N PRO A 393 -3.07 14.67 16.58
CA PRO A 393 -3.39 15.66 17.61
C PRO A 393 -3.22 17.10 17.14
N LEU A 394 -2.13 17.40 16.43
CA LEU A 394 -1.87 18.73 15.88
C LEU A 394 -2.94 19.13 14.86
N GLY A 395 -3.21 18.28 13.88
CA GLY A 395 -4.12 18.54 12.78
C GLY A 395 -5.57 18.70 13.25
N ILE A 396 -6.04 17.81 14.13
CA ILE A 396 -7.38 17.89 14.72
C ILE A 396 -7.51 19.18 15.56
N THR A 397 -6.49 19.52 16.35
CA THR A 397 -6.51 20.75 17.16
C THR A 397 -6.56 22.00 16.29
N LEU A 398 -5.75 22.06 15.22
CA LEU A 398 -5.76 23.19 14.28
C LEU A 398 -7.09 23.30 13.54
N ALA A 399 -7.66 22.16 13.12
CA ALA A 399 -8.91 22.12 12.38
C ALA A 399 -10.10 22.63 13.20
N PHE A 400 -10.26 22.14 14.43
CA PHE A 400 -11.47 22.37 15.22
C PHE A 400 -11.33 23.47 16.28
N ARG A 401 -10.18 23.59 16.97
CA ARG A 401 -10.00 24.59 18.04
C ARG A 401 -9.49 25.92 17.51
N ALA A 402 -8.53 25.88 16.59
CA ALA A 402 -7.94 27.10 16.02
C ALA A 402 -8.69 27.60 14.77
N GLY A 403 -9.71 26.87 14.30
CA GLY A 403 -10.60 27.31 13.22
C GLY A 403 -10.00 27.23 11.81
N TYR A 404 -8.88 26.53 11.60
CA TYR A 404 -8.26 26.36 10.27
C TYR A 404 -8.98 25.35 9.37
N GLY A 405 -10.00 24.65 9.89
CA GLY A 405 -10.79 23.69 9.12
C GLY A 405 -9.91 22.65 8.42
N LEU A 406 -10.14 22.45 7.11
CA LEU A 406 -9.44 21.43 6.32
C LEU A 406 -7.92 21.70 6.21
N GLN A 407 -7.50 22.97 6.19
CA GLN A 407 -6.08 23.33 6.17
C GLN A 407 -5.37 22.84 7.43
N GLY A 408 -6.03 22.92 8.60
CA GLY A 408 -5.48 22.42 9.86
C GLY A 408 -5.14 20.93 9.80
N LEU A 409 -6.03 20.12 9.21
CA LEU A 409 -5.81 18.69 9.03
C LEU A 409 -4.61 18.40 8.11
N TRP A 410 -4.50 19.13 7.00
CA TRP A 410 -3.39 18.98 6.05
C TRP A 410 -2.05 19.46 6.58
N ILE A 411 -2.03 20.50 7.43
CA ILE A 411 -0.79 20.92 8.12
C ILE A 411 -0.26 19.76 8.98
N GLY A 412 -1.15 19.05 9.68
CA GLY A 412 -0.77 17.84 10.43
C GLY A 412 -0.15 16.77 9.53
N GLN A 413 -0.80 16.46 8.41
CA GLN A 413 -0.34 15.44 7.44
C GLN A 413 1.02 15.79 6.82
N VAL A 414 1.20 17.04 6.40
CA VAL A 414 2.48 17.56 5.90
C VAL A 414 3.56 17.40 6.97
N PHE A 415 3.28 17.82 8.20
CA PHE A 415 4.23 17.70 9.30
C PHE A 415 4.65 16.25 9.56
N ALA A 416 3.69 15.31 9.59
CA ALA A 416 3.99 13.88 9.75
C ALA A 416 4.97 13.38 8.68
N LEU A 417 4.67 13.60 7.40
CA LEU A 417 5.51 13.09 6.32
C LEU A 417 6.90 13.72 6.29
N PHE A 418 7.01 15.02 6.59
CA PHE A 418 8.33 15.64 6.70
C PHE A 418 9.15 15.01 7.83
N VAL A 419 8.52 14.70 8.98
CA VAL A 419 9.17 13.98 10.07
C VAL A 419 9.59 12.58 9.62
N VAL A 420 8.68 11.79 9.03
CA VAL A 420 8.97 10.42 8.54
C VAL A 420 10.10 10.44 7.51
N GLY A 421 9.94 11.21 6.42
CA GLY A 421 10.92 11.27 5.34
C GLY A 421 12.29 11.75 5.80
N THR A 422 12.34 12.73 6.71
CA THR A 422 13.62 13.22 7.27
C THR A 422 14.25 12.19 8.20
N CYS A 423 13.49 11.54 9.08
CA CYS A 423 13.99 10.51 9.99
C CYS A 423 14.49 9.28 9.22
N GLU A 424 13.74 8.80 8.24
CA GLU A 424 14.15 7.69 7.39
C GLU A 424 15.41 8.03 6.59
N TYR A 425 15.47 9.22 5.99
CA TYR A 425 16.67 9.68 5.28
C TYR A 425 17.88 9.83 6.21
N ALA A 426 17.68 10.33 7.43
CA ALA A 426 18.74 10.43 8.43
C ALA A 426 19.29 9.04 8.82
N VAL A 427 18.43 8.03 8.93
CA VAL A 427 18.87 6.64 9.14
C VAL A 427 19.67 6.12 7.94
N VAL A 428 19.24 6.41 6.71
CA VAL A 428 19.97 6.00 5.50
C VAL A 428 21.33 6.70 5.39
N TRP A 429 21.39 8.00 5.71
CA TRP A 429 22.59 8.82 5.57
C TRP A 429 23.61 8.64 6.69
N LEU A 430 23.16 8.73 7.95
CA LEU A 430 24.03 8.73 9.15
C LEU A 430 24.05 7.37 9.85
N GLY A 431 22.93 6.65 9.82
CA GLY A 431 22.69 5.48 10.69
C GLY A 431 22.79 4.12 9.99
N THR A 432 23.34 4.05 8.78
CA THR A 432 23.48 2.80 8.03
C THR A 432 24.95 2.46 7.86
N ASP A 433 25.37 1.42 8.57
CA ASP A 433 26.60 0.68 8.25
C ASP A 433 26.28 -0.32 7.12
N TRP A 434 26.70 0.04 5.91
CA TRP A 434 26.39 -0.73 4.70
C TRP A 434 27.12 -2.08 4.65
N GLU A 435 28.28 -2.19 5.28
CA GLU A 435 29.02 -3.46 5.34
C GLU A 435 28.32 -4.43 6.28
N TYR A 436 27.94 -3.95 7.47
CA TYR A 436 27.17 -4.74 8.44
C TYR A 436 25.81 -5.19 7.89
N GLU A 437 25.07 -4.31 7.21
CA GLU A 437 23.75 -4.66 6.67
C GLU A 437 23.85 -5.66 5.50
N ILE A 438 24.94 -5.63 4.72
CA ILE A 438 25.23 -6.67 3.73
C ILE A 438 25.49 -8.01 4.41
N GLU A 439 26.34 -8.05 5.42
CA GLU A 439 26.64 -9.28 6.14
C GLU A 439 25.37 -9.90 6.74
N LYS A 440 24.53 -9.05 7.36
CA LYS A 440 23.23 -9.46 7.90
C LYS A 440 22.26 -9.95 6.83
N GLY A 441 22.26 -9.34 5.65
CA GLY A 441 21.48 -9.81 4.48
C GLY A 441 21.92 -11.19 4.01
N ILE A 442 23.24 -11.43 3.94
CA ILE A 442 23.81 -12.74 3.58
C ILE A 442 23.39 -13.80 4.62
N ARG A 443 23.56 -13.50 5.92
CA ARG A 443 23.17 -14.41 7.03
C ARG A 443 21.69 -14.77 6.98
N ARG A 444 20.83 -13.84 6.59
CA ARG A 444 19.38 -14.06 6.50
C ARG A 444 19.00 -15.07 5.42
N ASN A 445 19.74 -15.13 4.31
CA ASN A 445 19.48 -16.03 3.20
C ASN A 445 20.28 -17.34 3.25
N ASN A 446 21.36 -17.40 4.03
CA ASN A 446 22.17 -18.61 4.19
C ASN A 446 22.48 -18.88 5.68
N PRO A 447 21.52 -19.43 6.45
CA PRO A 447 21.75 -19.74 7.87
C PRO A 447 22.85 -20.80 8.09
N GLU A 448 23.04 -21.73 7.15
CA GLU A 448 24.04 -22.81 7.22
C GLU A 448 25.49 -22.32 7.13
N LEU A 449 25.73 -21.18 6.48
CA LEU A 449 27.07 -20.58 6.35
C LEU A 449 27.69 -20.16 7.70
N TYR A 450 26.90 -20.18 8.78
CA TYR A 450 27.39 -19.89 10.13
C TYR A 450 27.66 -21.16 10.93
N GLU A 451 26.92 -22.26 10.73
CA GLU A 451 27.19 -23.54 11.42
C GLU A 451 28.61 -24.02 11.06
N GLU A 452 29.01 -23.94 9.79
CA GLU A 452 30.38 -24.24 9.34
C GLU A 452 31.43 -23.30 9.93
N VAL A 453 31.14 -22.01 10.12
CA VAL A 453 32.11 -21.05 10.69
C VAL A 453 32.23 -21.24 12.20
N SER A 454 31.13 -21.51 12.90
CA SER A 454 31.18 -21.82 14.33
C SER A 454 31.84 -23.15 14.65
N GLU A 455 31.75 -24.15 13.76
CA GLU A 455 32.47 -25.42 13.91
C GLU A 455 33.97 -25.32 13.59
N VAL A 456 34.39 -24.38 12.74
CA VAL A 456 35.81 -24.14 12.44
C VAL A 456 36.53 -23.34 13.55
N TYR A 457 35.77 -22.65 14.41
CA TYR A 457 36.29 -21.86 15.55
C TYR A 457 35.91 -22.41 16.93
N ALA A 458 35.29 -23.59 17.01
CA ALA A 458 35.06 -24.36 18.23
C ALA A 458 36.04 -25.54 18.29
#